data_AF-A9DE34-F1
#
_entry.id   AF-A9DE34-F1
#
_cell.length_a   1.000
_cell.length_b   1.000
_cell.length_c   1.000
_cell.angle_alpha   90.00
_cell.angle_beta   90.00
_cell.angle_gamma   90.00
#
_symmetry.space_group_name_H-M   'P 1'
#
loop_
_entity.id
_entity.type
_entity.pdbx_description
1 polymer ?
#
loop_
_entity_poly.entity_id
_entity_poly.type
_entity_poly.pdbx_seq_one_letter_code
_entity_poly.pdbx_strand_id
1 'polypeptide(L)'
;MITLDLPKELENLLDRFAKDLGVSKEEFVLQAIRERVEDLEDLATAEAALAKDGGERIPLADIIAEFGDGTDENGNSLHAAE
;
A
#
# COMPACT_ATOMS: atom_id res chain seq x y z
N MET A 1 -4.21 9.66 -24.23
CA MET A 1 -5.61 10.11 -24.25
C MET A 1 -6.47 8.87 -24.38
N ILE A 2 -7.24 8.56 -23.34
CA ILE A 2 -8.23 7.48 -23.31
C ILE A 2 -9.60 8.16 -23.18
N THR A 3 -10.58 7.68 -23.94
CA THR A 3 -11.97 8.12 -23.84
C THR A 3 -12.78 6.94 -23.35
N LEU A 4 -13.55 7.15 -22.28
CA LEU A 4 -14.41 6.15 -21.67
C LEU A 4 -15.85 6.62 -21.78
N ASP A 5 -16.75 5.71 -22.13
CA ASP A 5 -18.18 5.94 -22.02
C ASP A 5 -18.60 5.52 -20.60
N LEU A 6 -18.94 6.49 -19.77
CA LEU A 6 -19.27 6.27 -18.37
C LEU A 6 -20.79 6.35 -18.17
N PRO A 7 -21.38 5.43 -17.38
CA PRO A 7 -22.75 5.58 -16.94
C PRO A 7 -22.94 6.91 -16.23
N LYS A 8 -24.10 7.54 -16.43
CA LYS A 8 -24.39 8.89 -15.92
C LYS A 8 -24.32 8.96 -14.40
N GLU A 9 -24.65 7.87 -13.72
CA GLU A 9 -24.54 7.73 -12.28
C GLU A 9 -23.09 7.87 -11.81
N LEU A 10 -22.15 7.27 -12.56
CA LEU A 10 -20.73 7.31 -12.24
C LEU A 10 -20.12 8.68 -12.55
N GLU A 11 -20.52 9.32 -13.65
CA GLU A 11 -20.12 10.70 -13.95
C GLU A 11 -20.51 11.66 -12.83
N ASN A 12 -21.75 11.56 -12.35
CA ASN A 12 -22.26 12.38 -11.26
C ASN A 12 -21.50 12.12 -9.95
N LEU A 13 -21.12 10.85 -9.71
CA LEU A 13 -20.35 10.47 -8.52
C LEU A 13 -18.95 11.09 -8.54
N LEU A 14 -18.25 10.99 -9.67
CA LEU A 14 -16.93 11.59 -9.88
C LEU A 14 -17.00 13.12 -9.74
N ASP A 15 -18.03 13.75 -10.32
CA ASP A 15 -18.26 15.20 -10.17
C ASP A 15 -18.44 15.63 -8.72
N ARG A 16 -19.22 14.87 -7.95
CA ARG A 16 -19.47 15.18 -6.54
C ARG A 16 -18.17 15.10 -5.73
N PHE A 17 -17.43 14.00 -5.86
CA PHE A 17 -16.20 13.81 -5.11
C PHE A 17 -15.11 14.80 -5.49
N ALA A 18 -14.95 15.11 -6.77
CA ALA A 18 -14.01 16.13 -7.22
C ALA A 18 -14.32 17.51 -6.59
N LYS A 19 -15.60 17.89 -6.54
CA LYS A 19 -16.05 19.13 -5.89
C LYS A 19 -15.79 19.13 -4.39
N ASP A 20 -16.12 18.04 -3.71
CA ASP A 20 -15.95 17.91 -2.25
C ASP A 20 -14.47 18.02 -1.85
N LEU A 21 -13.57 17.52 -2.70
CA LEU A 21 -12.12 17.55 -2.51
C LEU A 21 -11.46 18.83 -3.06
N GLY A 22 -12.20 19.68 -3.79
CA GLY A 22 -11.69 20.91 -4.38
C GLY A 22 -10.71 20.70 -5.55
N VAL A 23 -10.77 19.52 -6.21
CA VAL A 23 -9.90 19.15 -7.33
C VAL A 23 -10.68 19.08 -8.64
N SER A 24 -9.97 19.05 -9.77
CA SER A 24 -10.63 18.82 -11.07
C SER A 24 -11.13 17.38 -11.20
N LYS A 25 -12.17 17.16 -12.02
CA LYS A 25 -12.69 15.81 -12.27
C LYS A 25 -11.60 14.92 -12.88
N GLU A 26 -10.86 15.45 -13.84
CA GLU A 26 -9.79 14.73 -14.53
C GLU A 26 -8.68 14.30 -13.57
N GLU A 27 -8.27 15.20 -12.67
CA GLU A 27 -7.27 14.90 -11.64
C GLU A 27 -7.77 13.83 -10.68
N PHE A 28 -9.01 13.94 -10.20
CA PHE A 28 -9.62 12.93 -9.33
C PHE A 28 -9.71 11.56 -10.01
N VAL A 29 -10.12 11.51 -11.28
CA VAL A 29 -10.19 10.26 -12.05
C VAL A 29 -8.82 9.63 -12.20
N LEU A 30 -7.79 10.42 -12.53
CA LEU A 30 -6.43 9.91 -12.67
C LEU A 30 -5.88 9.37 -11.34
N GLN A 31 -6.16 10.06 -10.25
CA GLN A 31 -5.79 9.60 -8.90
C GLN A 31 -6.50 8.28 -8.56
N ALA A 32 -7.81 8.21 -8.73
CA ALA A 32 -8.59 7.01 -8.42
C ALA A 32 -8.14 5.79 -9.25
N ILE A 33 -7.79 5.99 -10.53
CA ILE A 33 -7.24 4.92 -11.38
C ILE A 33 -5.87 4.48 -10.86
N ARG A 34 -4.99 5.42 -10.52
CA ARG A 34 -3.66 5.12 -10.00
C ARG A 34 -3.73 4.31 -8.71
N GLU A 35 -4.47 4.81 -7.72
CA GLU A 35 -4.66 4.13 -6.43
C GLU A 35 -5.19 2.71 -6.64
N ARG A 36 -6.16 2.54 -7.55
CA ARG A 36 -6.71 1.21 -7.83
C ARG A 36 -5.71 0.27 -8.48
N VAL A 37 -4.81 0.77 -9.32
CA VAL A 37 -3.73 -0.03 -9.92
C VAL A 37 -2.71 -0.44 -8.86
N GLU A 38 -2.32 0.50 -7.99
CA GLU A 38 -1.40 0.24 -6.88
C GLU A 38 -1.97 -0.86 -5.94
N ASP A 39 -3.26 -0.77 -5.57
CA ASP A 39 -3.93 -1.82 -4.78
C ASP A 39 -3.87 -3.21 -5.44
N LEU A 40 -3.99 -3.26 -6.77
CA LEU A 40 -3.94 -4.53 -7.51
C LEU A 40 -2.52 -5.10 -7.57
N GLU A 41 -1.51 -4.24 -7.68
CA GLU A 41 -0.10 -4.64 -7.63
C GLU A 41 0.29 -5.16 -6.23
N ASP A 42 -0.17 -4.48 -5.18
CA ASP A 42 0.05 -4.89 -3.79
C ASP A 42 -0.61 -6.24 -3.51
N LEU A 43 -1.86 -6.43 -3.95
CA LEU A 43 -2.56 -7.70 -3.83
C LEU A 43 -1.81 -8.82 -4.56
N ALA A 44 -1.40 -8.58 -5.81
CA ALA A 44 -0.65 -9.57 -6.59
C ALA A 44 0.69 -9.94 -5.94
N THR A 45 1.37 -8.96 -5.32
CA THR A 45 2.61 -9.18 -4.59
C THR A 45 2.39 -10.03 -3.35
N ALA A 46 1.34 -9.74 -2.58
CA ALA A 46 0.97 -10.53 -1.42
C ALA A 46 0.60 -11.97 -1.79
N GLU A 47 -0.21 -12.16 -2.85
CA GLU A 47 -0.56 -13.47 -3.37
C GLU A 47 0.66 -14.27 -3.84
N ALA A 48 1.60 -13.61 -4.53
CA ALA A 48 2.83 -14.22 -4.98
C ALA A 48 3.74 -14.63 -3.81
N ALA A 49 3.77 -13.84 -2.74
CA ALA A 49 4.49 -14.18 -1.51
C ALA A 49 3.87 -15.41 -0.82
N LEU A 50 2.54 -15.44 -0.70
CA LEU A 50 1.81 -16.58 -0.15
C LEU A 50 1.99 -17.86 -0.99
N ALA A 51 2.00 -17.75 -2.31
CA ALA A 51 2.21 -18.89 -3.19
C ALA A 51 3.62 -19.50 -3.06
N LYS A 52 4.60 -18.71 -2.61
CA LYS A 52 5.98 -19.14 -2.37
C LYS A 52 6.24 -19.49 -0.90
N ASP A 53 5.25 -19.32 -0.02
CA ASP A 53 5.37 -19.62 1.39
C ASP A 53 5.57 -21.12 1.61
N GLY A 54 6.75 -21.50 2.08
CA GLY A 54 7.10 -22.88 2.42
C GLY A 54 6.42 -23.42 3.69
N GLY A 55 5.61 -22.59 4.37
CA GLY A 55 4.93 -22.95 5.61
C GLY A 55 5.82 -22.87 6.85
N GLU A 56 7.06 -22.41 6.71
CA GLU A 56 7.97 -22.18 7.83
C GLU A 56 7.43 -21.06 8.71
N ARG A 57 7.41 -21.28 10.02
CA ARG A 57 6.94 -20.33 11.01
C ARG A 57 8.01 -20.19 12.08
N ILE A 58 8.50 -18.97 12.24
CA ILE A 58 9.50 -18.64 13.26
C ILE A 58 8.76 -17.99 14.43
N PRO A 59 8.97 -18.45 15.68
CA PRO A 59 8.44 -17.79 16.85
C PRO A 59 8.87 -16.32 16.91
N LEU A 60 7.94 -15.43 17.27
CA LEU A 60 8.24 -13.99 17.39
C LEU A 60 9.37 -13.71 18.39
N ALA A 61 9.49 -14.53 19.45
CA ALA A 61 10.58 -14.42 20.43
C ALA A 61 11.96 -14.59 19.80
N ASP A 62 12.08 -15.47 18.81
CA ASP A 62 13.35 -15.76 18.13
C ASP A 62 13.72 -14.61 17.18
N ILE A 63 12.74 -14.05 16.46
CA ILE A 63 12.94 -12.85 15.63
C ILE A 63 13.34 -11.64 16.48
N ILE A 64 12.73 -11.46 17.66
CA ILE A 64 13.08 -10.37 18.57
C ILE A 64 14.48 -10.58 19.17
N ALA A 65 14.88 -11.81 19.46
CA ALA A 65 16.23 -12.09 19.94
C ALA A 65 17.30 -11.87 18.85
N GLU A 66 16.94 -12.09 17.58
CA GLU A 66 17.85 -11.95 16.43
C GLU A 66 17.92 -10.52 15.87
N PHE A 67 16.82 -9.75 15.93
CA PHE A 67 16.69 -8.44 15.27
C PHE A 67 16.15 -7.33 16.19
N GLY A 68 15.92 -7.60 17.47
CA GLY A 68 15.27 -6.67 18.42
C GLY A 68 16.11 -5.45 18.79
N ASP A 69 17.29 -5.32 18.20
CA ASP A 69 18.33 -4.40 18.60
C ASP A 69 18.60 -3.30 17.57
N GLY A 70 17.53 -2.60 17.21
CA GLY A 70 17.62 -1.31 16.51
C GLY A 70 18.14 -0.17 17.40
N THR A 71 19.38 0.27 17.17
CA THR A 71 19.88 1.53 17.75
C THR A 71 18.88 2.68 17.61
N ASP A 72 18.74 3.51 18.64
CA ASP A 72 17.88 4.69 18.59
C ASP A 72 18.45 5.79 17.67
N GLU A 73 17.64 6.84 17.44
CA GLU A 73 18.01 8.04 16.66
C GLU A 73 19.23 8.81 17.19
N ASN A 74 19.77 8.41 18.35
CA ASN A 74 20.94 8.99 19.00
C ASN A 74 22.19 8.09 18.88
N GLY A 75 22.10 6.96 18.18
CA GLY A 75 23.24 6.10 17.88
C GLY A 75 23.68 5.15 19.00
N ASN A 76 22.82 4.87 19.98
CA ASN A 76 23.13 3.86 21.00
C ASN A 76 22.78 2.44 20.51
N SER A 77 23.72 1.50 20.62
CA SER A 77 23.46 0.09 20.29
C SER A 77 22.38 -0.52 21.17
N LEU A 78 21.38 -1.16 20.57
CA LEU A 78 20.51 -2.06 21.31
C LEU A 78 21.13 -3.49 21.43
N HIS A 79 22.13 -3.85 20.60
CA HIS A 79 22.94 -5.08 20.79
C HIS A 79 24.36 -4.70 21.16
N ALA A 80 24.63 -4.68 22.45
CA ALA A 80 25.98 -4.60 22.98
C ALA A 80 26.27 -5.88 23.76
N ALA A 81 26.48 -6.99 23.05
CA ALA A 81 27.43 -8.06 23.36
C ALA A 81 27.04 -9.32 22.57
N GLU A 82 27.83 -9.65 21.54
CA GLU A 82 28.77 -10.78 21.57
C GLU A 82 29.84 -10.62 20.47
#